data_AF-B8IRJ8-F1
#
_entry.id   AF-B8IRJ8-F1
#
_cell.length_a   1.000
_cell.length_b   1.000
_cell.length_c   1.000
_cell.angle_alpha   90.00
_cell.angle_beta   90.00
_cell.angle_gamma   90.00
#
_symmetry.space_group_name_H-M   'P 1'
#
loop_
_entity.id
_entity.type
_entity.pdbx_description
1 polymer ?
#
loop_
_entity_poly.entity_id
_entity_poly.type
_entity_poly.pdbx_seq_one_letter_code
_entity_poly.pdbx_strand_id
1 'polypeptide(L)'
;MVALQPHSEARHARSPARVGGSAQMRLGLKGEKKLREDEQLSKQYRAWKRQKLEALLAGPHGEEIRDLDRFMRRMGLADGPALIARVEAAAWILEMDADARHDLLSLIGRRIALMRERNGLEPFNDGVPGDPPRAFERIKTLMGCR
;
A
#
# COMPACT_ATOMS: atom_id res chain seq x y z
N MET A 1 -8.45 -77.97 51.51
CA MET A 1 -7.70 -76.76 51.12
C MET A 1 -7.06 -77.04 49.76
N VAL A 2 -7.68 -76.55 48.68
CA VAL A 2 -7.23 -76.76 47.29
C VAL A 2 -7.01 -75.38 46.67
N ALA A 3 -5.84 -75.23 46.05
CA ALA A 3 -5.38 -74.03 45.37
C ALA A 3 -6.15 -73.79 44.06
N LEU A 4 -6.31 -72.51 43.69
CA LEU A 4 -6.54 -72.04 42.32
C LEU A 4 -5.99 -70.61 42.20
N GLN A 5 -4.86 -70.49 41.50
CA GLN A 5 -4.37 -69.23 40.90
C GLN A 5 -5.00 -69.08 39.48
N PRO A 6 -4.51 -68.19 38.59
CA PRO A 6 -4.89 -66.77 38.45
C PRO A 6 -5.34 -66.43 37.01
N HIS A 7 -6.15 -65.38 36.79
CA HIS A 7 -6.26 -64.80 35.43
C HIS A 7 -6.39 -63.28 35.51
N SER A 8 -5.26 -62.59 35.35
CA SER A 8 -5.20 -61.15 35.07
C SER A 8 -4.72 -61.00 33.62
N GLU A 9 -5.67 -60.83 32.70
CA GLU A 9 -5.38 -60.48 31.30
C GLU A 9 -4.99 -59.00 31.23
N ALA A 10 -3.71 -58.71 31.09
CA ALA A 10 -3.22 -57.40 30.69
C ALA A 10 -3.53 -57.17 29.19
N ARG A 11 -4.62 -56.48 28.89
CA ARG A 11 -4.88 -55.95 27.54
C ARG A 11 -4.05 -54.69 27.32
N HIS A 12 -2.94 -54.84 26.59
CA HIS A 12 -2.19 -53.71 26.07
C HIS A 12 -3.06 -52.91 25.07
N ALA A 13 -3.58 -51.78 25.53
CA ALA A 13 -4.13 -50.75 24.66
C ALA A 13 -2.99 -50.09 23.86
N ARG A 14 -2.81 -50.52 22.60
CA ARG A 14 -2.02 -49.74 21.63
C ARG A 14 -2.78 -48.46 21.30
N SER A 15 -2.35 -47.34 21.88
CA SER A 15 -2.76 -46.01 21.41
C SER A 15 -2.14 -45.74 20.03
N PRO A 16 -2.90 -45.33 19.01
CA PRO A 16 -2.32 -44.94 17.74
C PRO A 16 -1.59 -43.60 17.92
N ALA A 17 -0.33 -43.57 17.47
CA ALA A 17 0.52 -42.39 17.48
C ALA A 17 -0.16 -41.23 16.71
N ARG A 18 -0.17 -40.04 17.34
CA ARG A 18 -0.55 -38.77 16.72
C ARG A 18 0.48 -38.39 15.64
N VAL A 19 0.31 -38.88 14.42
CA VAL A 19 1.18 -38.52 13.27
C VAL A 19 0.74 -37.19 12.59
N GLY A 20 -0.36 -36.56 13.04
CA GLY A 20 -0.88 -35.32 12.44
C GLY A 20 -0.18 -34.00 12.80
N GLY A 21 0.67 -33.96 13.84
CA GLY A 21 1.17 -32.69 14.41
C GLY A 21 2.31 -32.00 13.64
N SER A 22 3.14 -32.76 12.91
CA SER A 22 4.38 -32.24 12.31
C SER A 22 4.14 -31.41 11.05
N ALA A 23 3.13 -31.76 10.24
CA ALA A 23 2.77 -31.02 9.04
C ALA A 23 2.09 -29.68 9.39
N GLN A 24 1.19 -29.67 10.38
CA GLN A 24 0.51 -28.45 10.85
C GLN A 24 1.48 -27.44 11.47
N MET A 25 2.44 -27.91 12.29
CA MET A 25 3.50 -27.07 12.85
C MET A 25 4.39 -26.45 11.78
N ARG A 26 4.77 -27.22 10.75
CA ARG A 26 5.58 -26.72 9.62
C ARG A 26 4.82 -25.69 8.77
N LEU A 27 3.51 -25.83 8.61
CA LEU A 27 2.66 -24.85 7.93
C LEU A 27 2.53 -23.55 8.74
N GLY A 28 2.39 -23.65 10.07
CA GLY A 28 2.39 -22.50 10.98
C GLY A 28 3.70 -21.71 10.92
N LEU A 29 4.85 -22.41 11.01
CA LEU A 29 6.18 -21.78 10.92
C LEU A 29 6.44 -21.12 9.55
N LYS A 30 5.94 -21.72 8.45
CA LYS A 30 6.01 -21.09 7.12
C LYS A 30 5.13 -19.85 7.02
N GLY A 31 3.92 -19.88 7.61
CA GLY A 31 3.03 -18.73 7.69
C GLY A 31 3.62 -17.58 8.50
N GLU A 32 4.15 -17.86 9.68
CA GLU A 32 4.84 -16.87 10.53
C GLU A 32 6.07 -16.27 9.85
N LYS A 33 6.86 -17.10 9.17
CA LYS A 33 8.02 -16.61 8.40
C LYS A 33 7.58 -15.67 7.29
N LYS A 34 6.55 -16.03 6.52
CA LYS A 34 6.01 -15.20 5.45
C LYS A 34 5.47 -13.86 5.98
N LEU A 35 4.71 -13.88 7.07
CA LEU A 35 4.22 -12.66 7.74
C LEU A 35 5.36 -11.72 8.13
N ARG A 36 6.46 -12.26 8.70
CA ARG A 36 7.64 -11.45 9.05
C ARG A 36 8.34 -10.87 7.82
N GLU A 37 8.46 -11.65 6.75
CA GLU A 37 9.03 -11.20 5.47
C GLU A 37 8.17 -10.08 4.87
N ASP A 38 6.84 -10.24 4.83
CA ASP A 38 5.89 -9.25 4.34
C ASP A 38 5.94 -7.95 5.17
N GLU A 39 6.03 -8.05 6.49
CA GLU A 39 6.20 -6.90 7.39
C GLU A 39 7.53 -6.16 7.12
N GLN A 40 8.62 -6.90 6.93
CA GLN A 40 9.93 -6.31 6.66
C GLN A 40 9.95 -5.59 5.31
N LEU A 41 9.39 -6.20 4.26
CA LEU A 41 9.24 -5.59 2.95
C LEU A 41 8.36 -4.32 3.03
N SER A 42 7.25 -4.37 3.77
CA SER A 42 6.38 -3.21 3.99
C SER A 42 7.11 -2.05 4.69
N LYS A 43 7.94 -2.35 5.71
CA LYS A 43 8.77 -1.33 6.39
C LYS A 43 9.79 -0.71 5.44
N GLN A 44 10.51 -1.52 4.67
CA GLN A 44 11.50 -1.06 3.70
C GLN A 44 10.86 -0.19 2.62
N TYR A 45 9.72 -0.62 2.08
CA TYR A 45 8.96 0.15 1.10
C TYR A 45 8.52 1.52 1.64
N ARG A 46 8.02 1.58 2.88
CA ARG A 46 7.63 2.85 3.53
C ARG A 46 8.84 3.76 3.74
N ALA A 47 9.99 3.22 4.11
CA ALA A 47 11.22 3.99 4.27
C ALA A 47 11.69 4.57 2.93
N TRP A 48 11.74 3.74 1.89
CA TRP A 48 12.07 4.15 0.53
C TRP A 48 11.11 5.22 -0.01
N LYS A 49 9.79 5.06 0.18
CA LYS A 49 8.79 6.07 -0.20
C LYS A 49 9.00 7.41 0.51
N ARG A 50 9.43 7.38 1.77
CA ARG A 50 9.74 8.59 2.55
C ARG A 50 10.98 9.29 1.99
N GLN A 51 12.04 8.55 1.73
CA GLN A 51 13.27 9.07 1.12
C GLN A 51 13.01 9.71 -0.25
N LYS A 52 12.16 9.08 -1.08
CA LYS A 52 11.72 9.64 -2.36
C LYS A 52 11.02 11.00 -2.19
N LEU A 53 10.10 11.10 -1.23
CA LEU A 53 9.43 12.37 -0.94
C LEU A 53 10.41 13.42 -0.38
N GLU A 54 11.32 13.03 0.50
CA GLU A 54 12.33 13.92 1.05
C GLU A 54 13.26 14.46 -0.04
N ALA A 55 13.71 13.60 -0.97
CA ALA A 55 14.51 14.00 -2.12
C ALA A 55 13.76 14.97 -3.03
N LEU A 56 12.49 14.69 -3.33
CA LEU A 56 11.62 15.58 -4.11
C LEU A 56 11.50 16.97 -3.47
N LEU A 57 11.30 17.02 -2.15
CA LEU A 57 11.15 18.27 -1.39
C LEU A 57 12.47 19.01 -1.11
N ALA A 58 13.60 18.33 -1.25
CA ALA A 58 14.94 18.92 -1.17
C ALA A 58 15.42 19.44 -2.55
N GLY A 59 14.70 19.13 -3.63
CA GLY A 59 15.01 19.59 -4.97
C GLY A 59 14.71 21.08 -5.21
N PRO A 60 15.00 21.59 -6.42
CA PRO A 60 14.92 23.02 -6.77
C PRO A 60 13.54 23.66 -6.54
N HIS A 61 12.47 22.88 -6.68
CA HIS A 61 11.08 23.35 -6.56
C HIS A 61 10.40 22.89 -5.25
N GLY A 62 11.21 22.63 -4.21
CA GLY A 62 10.71 22.07 -2.95
C GLY A 62 9.64 22.94 -2.27
N GLU A 63 9.76 24.27 -2.33
CA GLU A 63 8.79 25.20 -1.73
C GLU A 63 7.46 25.21 -2.50
N GLU A 64 7.51 25.22 -3.83
CA GLU A 64 6.35 25.15 -4.70
C GLU A 64 5.58 23.84 -4.50
N ILE A 65 6.30 22.73 -4.34
CA ILE A 65 5.71 21.42 -4.03
C ILE A 65 5.07 21.43 -2.63
N ARG A 66 5.69 22.09 -1.63
CA ARG A 66 5.11 22.25 -0.29
C ARG A 66 3.82 23.07 -0.32
N ASP A 67 3.78 24.16 -1.10
CA ASP A 67 2.54 24.95 -1.26
C ASP A 67 1.43 24.13 -1.91
N LEU A 68 1.76 23.42 -2.99
CA LEU A 68 0.83 22.52 -3.68
C LEU A 68 0.31 21.42 -2.73
N ASP A 69 1.19 20.79 -1.93
CA ASP A 69 0.79 19.80 -0.91
C ASP A 69 -0.15 20.40 0.14
N ARG A 70 0.13 21.62 0.60
CA ARG A 70 -0.70 22.34 1.58
C ARG A 70 -2.08 22.67 1.03
N PHE A 71 -2.17 23.04 -0.24
CA PHE A 71 -3.44 23.18 -0.93
C PHE A 71 -4.18 21.84 -1.02
N MET A 72 -3.52 20.79 -1.52
CA MET A 72 -4.15 19.48 -1.71
C MET A 72 -4.68 18.87 -0.41
N ARG A 73 -4.04 19.11 0.73
CA ARG A 73 -4.52 18.63 2.05
C ARG A 73 -5.87 19.25 2.46
N ARG A 74 -6.16 20.46 2.00
CA ARG A 74 -7.38 21.21 2.33
C ARG A 74 -8.49 21.05 1.27
N MET A 75 -8.18 20.39 0.18
CA MET A 75 -9.07 20.14 -0.96
C MET A 75 -10.33 19.35 -0.54
N GLY A 76 -11.47 19.70 -1.10
CA GLY A 76 -12.71 18.94 -1.14
C GLY A 76 -13.04 18.41 -2.55
N LEU A 77 -14.18 17.75 -2.69
CA LEU A 77 -14.58 17.10 -3.97
C LEU A 77 -14.75 18.08 -5.14
N ALA A 78 -15.14 19.33 -4.85
CA ALA A 78 -15.39 20.35 -5.86
C ALA A 78 -14.11 21.05 -6.37
N ASP A 79 -12.96 20.86 -5.72
CA ASP A 79 -11.73 21.60 -6.00
C ASP A 79 -10.87 20.97 -7.11
N GLY A 80 -11.35 19.90 -7.75
CA GLY A 80 -10.66 19.25 -8.87
C GLY A 80 -10.22 20.23 -9.98
N PRO A 81 -11.10 21.12 -10.47
CA PRO A 81 -10.71 22.16 -11.44
C PRO A 81 -9.63 23.12 -10.92
N ALA A 82 -9.66 23.49 -9.63
CA ALA A 82 -8.66 24.36 -9.03
C ALA A 82 -7.28 23.69 -8.93
N LEU A 83 -7.24 22.38 -8.65
CA LEU A 83 -6.00 21.60 -8.71
C LEU A 83 -5.41 21.57 -10.12
N ILE A 84 -6.24 21.33 -11.14
CA ILE A 84 -5.80 21.31 -12.54
C ILE A 84 -5.22 22.67 -12.94
N ALA A 85 -5.93 23.77 -12.64
CA ALA A 85 -5.47 25.11 -12.97
C ALA A 85 -4.13 25.47 -12.31
N ARG A 86 -3.92 25.02 -11.05
CA ARG A 86 -2.63 25.20 -10.36
C ARG A 86 -1.49 24.43 -11.02
N VAL A 87 -1.72 23.20 -11.44
CA VAL A 87 -0.73 22.39 -12.16
C VAL A 87 -0.44 22.98 -13.54
N GLU A 88 -1.48 23.44 -14.24
CA GLU A 88 -1.35 24.06 -15.56
C GLU A 88 -0.54 25.36 -15.52
N ALA A 89 -0.72 26.18 -14.48
CA ALA A 89 0.04 27.42 -14.29
C ALA A 89 1.49 27.19 -13.80
N ALA A 90 1.82 25.98 -13.36
CA ALA A 90 3.10 25.65 -12.76
C ALA A 90 4.14 25.25 -13.83
N ALA A 91 4.68 26.24 -14.55
CA ALA A 91 5.68 26.02 -15.61
C ALA A 91 6.91 25.23 -15.13
N TRP A 92 7.31 25.42 -13.87
CA TRP A 92 8.42 24.72 -13.21
C TRP A 92 8.27 23.19 -13.22
N ILE A 93 7.04 22.66 -13.30
CA ILE A 93 6.84 21.21 -13.36
C ILE A 93 7.47 20.61 -14.61
N LEU A 94 7.45 21.33 -15.73
CA LEU A 94 8.05 20.85 -16.99
C LEU A 94 9.58 20.94 -16.98
N GLU A 95 10.15 21.78 -16.11
CA GLU A 95 11.60 21.92 -15.92
C GLU A 95 12.20 20.78 -15.08
N MET A 96 11.38 20.11 -14.27
CA MET A 96 11.78 18.94 -13.48
C MET A 96 12.19 17.77 -14.38
N ASP A 97 13.10 16.92 -13.90
CA ASP A 97 13.37 15.64 -14.55
C ASP A 97 12.17 14.68 -14.49
N ALA A 98 12.20 13.63 -15.33
CA ALA A 98 11.09 12.70 -15.45
C ALA A 98 10.75 11.95 -14.15
N ASP A 99 11.77 11.60 -13.36
CA ASP A 99 11.57 10.87 -12.10
C ASP A 99 10.92 11.77 -11.06
N ALA A 100 11.38 13.02 -10.94
CA ALA A 100 10.81 14.01 -10.04
C ALA A 100 9.36 14.35 -10.43
N ARG A 101 9.05 14.46 -11.73
CA ARG A 101 7.66 14.62 -12.20
C ARG A 101 6.81 13.41 -11.83
N HIS A 102 7.35 12.19 -11.95
CA HIS A 102 6.63 10.98 -11.56
C HIS A 102 6.39 10.89 -10.04
N ASP A 103 7.39 11.29 -9.24
CA ASP A 103 7.27 11.35 -7.78
C ASP A 103 6.24 12.42 -7.35
N LEU A 104 6.21 13.58 -8.02
CA LEU A 104 5.18 14.60 -7.82
C LEU A 104 3.78 14.11 -8.24
N LEU A 105 3.66 13.45 -9.39
CA LEU A 105 2.38 12.87 -9.85
C LEU A 105 1.87 11.82 -8.85
N SER A 106 2.77 11.00 -8.31
CA SER A 106 2.45 10.03 -7.26
C SER A 106 1.95 10.71 -5.97
N LEU A 107 2.54 11.83 -5.57
CA LEU A 107 2.08 12.63 -4.43
C LEU A 107 0.67 13.18 -4.68
N ILE A 108 0.42 13.75 -5.87
CA ILE A 108 -0.90 14.27 -6.26
C ILE A 108 -1.95 13.16 -6.23
N GLY A 109 -1.69 12.03 -6.88
CA GLY A 109 -2.59 10.88 -6.90
C GLY A 109 -2.94 10.39 -5.49
N ARG A 110 -1.94 10.30 -4.60
CA ARG A 110 -2.16 9.95 -3.19
C ARG A 110 -3.07 10.95 -2.48
N ARG A 111 -2.92 12.25 -2.74
CA ARG A 111 -3.78 13.28 -2.12
C ARG A 111 -5.22 13.23 -2.61
N ILE A 112 -5.41 12.98 -3.90
CA ILE A 112 -6.74 12.77 -4.48
C ILE A 112 -7.40 11.55 -3.83
N ALA A 113 -6.69 10.43 -3.73
CA ALA A 113 -7.19 9.21 -3.09
C ALA A 113 -7.60 9.45 -1.63
N LEU A 114 -6.72 10.06 -0.82
CA LEU A 114 -7.03 10.39 0.58
C LEU A 114 -8.22 11.35 0.72
N MET A 115 -8.34 12.32 -0.19
CA MET A 115 -9.49 13.23 -0.22
C MET A 115 -10.79 12.47 -0.51
N ARG A 116 -10.77 11.53 -1.46
CA ARG A 116 -11.92 10.68 -1.81
C ARG A 116 -12.33 9.78 -0.64
N GLU A 117 -11.37 9.10 -0.02
CA GLU A 117 -11.60 8.25 1.16
C GLU A 117 -12.22 9.03 2.33
N ARG A 118 -11.72 10.25 2.59
CA ARG A 118 -12.28 11.13 3.64
C ARG A 118 -13.74 11.52 3.38
N ASN A 119 -14.20 11.43 2.13
CA ASN A 119 -15.57 11.72 1.73
C ASN A 119 -16.39 10.44 1.45
N GLY A 120 -15.91 9.26 1.86
CA GLY A 120 -16.64 7.99 1.73
C GLY A 120 -16.69 7.44 0.30
N LEU A 121 -15.79 7.88 -0.57
CA LEU A 121 -15.66 7.37 -1.94
C LEU A 121 -14.49 6.39 -2.05
N GLU A 122 -14.53 5.52 -3.06
CA GLU A 122 -13.39 4.67 -3.40
C GLU A 122 -12.15 5.53 -3.74
N PRO A 123 -10.94 5.14 -3.30
CA PRO A 123 -9.73 5.95 -3.48
C PRO A 123 -9.40 6.22 -4.96
N PHE A 124 -9.70 5.26 -5.83
CA PHE A 124 -9.48 5.35 -7.27
C PHE A 124 -10.82 5.29 -7.98
N ASN A 125 -10.93 6.01 -9.09
CA ASN A 125 -12.06 5.96 -10.00
C ASN A 125 -11.51 6.28 -11.38
N ASP A 126 -10.91 5.27 -11.97
CA ASP A 126 -10.35 5.35 -13.31
C ASP A 126 -11.52 5.36 -14.29
N GLY A 127 -11.56 6.37 -15.17
CA GLY A 127 -12.63 6.46 -16.16
C GLY A 127 -12.58 5.27 -17.11
N VAL A 128 -13.75 4.84 -17.59
CA VAL A 128 -13.80 3.85 -18.68
C VAL A 128 -13.59 4.55 -20.03
N PRO A 129 -13.18 3.82 -21.10
CA PRO A 129 -13.05 4.42 -22.42
C PRO A 129 -14.32 5.15 -22.86
N GLY A 130 -14.19 6.45 -23.18
CA GLY A 130 -15.31 7.32 -23.55
C GLY A 130 -15.76 8.27 -22.43
N ASP A 131 -15.37 8.03 -21.18
CA ASP A 131 -15.61 8.98 -20.09
C ASP A 131 -14.77 10.26 -20.29
N PRO A 132 -15.28 11.43 -19.83
CA PRO A 132 -14.46 12.61 -19.70
C PRO A 132 -13.28 12.37 -18.75
N PRO A 133 -12.07 12.87 -19.07
CA PRO A 133 -10.89 12.59 -18.28
C PRO A 133 -11.03 13.17 -16.87
N ARG A 134 -10.71 12.35 -15.86
CA ARG A 134 -10.71 12.72 -14.45
C ARG A 134 -9.53 13.65 -14.14
N ALA A 135 -9.58 14.32 -12.99
CA ALA A 135 -8.55 15.29 -12.62
C ALA A 135 -7.12 14.70 -12.66
N PHE A 136 -6.95 13.47 -12.17
CA PHE A 136 -5.65 12.78 -12.22
C PHE A 136 -5.14 12.56 -13.65
N GLU A 137 -6.00 12.12 -14.56
CA GLU A 137 -5.63 11.86 -15.97
C GLU A 137 -5.25 13.15 -16.70
N ARG A 138 -5.99 14.23 -16.46
CA ARG A 138 -5.68 15.56 -16.99
C ARG A 138 -4.33 16.05 -16.47
N ILE A 139 -4.08 15.93 -15.17
CA ILE A 139 -2.81 16.30 -14.53
C ILE A 139 -1.66 15.46 -15.09
N LYS A 140 -1.82 14.14 -15.19
CA LYS A 140 -0.82 13.24 -15.79
C LYS A 140 -0.40 13.73 -17.18
N THR A 141 -1.38 14.11 -18.00
CA THR A 141 -1.16 14.66 -19.35
C THR A 141 -0.42 16.00 -19.31
N LEU A 142 -0.85 16.94 -18.46
CA LEU A 142 -0.21 18.26 -18.29
C LEU A 142 1.26 18.14 -17.87
N MET A 143 1.56 17.17 -17.00
CA MET A 143 2.92 16.92 -16.51
C MET A 143 3.81 16.18 -17.53
N GLY A 144 3.28 15.78 -18.69
CA GLY A 144 4.01 14.99 -19.69
C GLY A 144 4.43 13.60 -19.20
N CYS A 145 3.79 13.07 -18.16
CA CYS A 145 4.04 11.74 -17.65
C CYS A 145 3.27 10.74 -18.53
N ARG A 146 3.97 9.96 -19.36
CA ARG A 146 3.35 8.92 -20.20
C ARG A 146 3.33 7.58 -19.47
#